data_AF-A0A954TDW0-F1
#
_entry.id   AF-A0A954TDW0-F1
#
_cell.length_a   1.000
_cell.length_b   1.000
_cell.length_c   1.000
_cell.angle_alpha   90.00
_cell.angle_beta   90.00
_cell.angle_gamma   90.00
#
_symmetry.space_group_name_H-M   'P 1'
#
loop_
_entity.id
_entity.type
_entity.pdbx_description
1 polymer ?
#
loop_
_entity_poly.entity_id
_entity_poly.type
_entity_poly.pdbx_seq_one_letter_code
_entity_poly.pdbx_strand_id
1 'polypeptide(L)'
;MATDFRRKEQLPELTDRIVESYHEIGTIHHLGHCPLPSTDAVIQITEDLKEVIFPGYRRRQNLHMGNVTYHVGDLIDSLHDRLTQQIARALRHAYDLEHGIQCGERDGVDFEREGQAKAIAFLEALPNIRRLVASDAEAALDGDPAARSVDEIIFCYPGLEA
;
A
#
# COMPACT_ATOMS: atom_id res chain seq x y z
N MET A 1 0.58 29.03 -31.79
CA MET A 1 0.91 30.31 -31.11
C MET A 1 1.77 29.96 -29.90
N ALA A 2 2.92 30.62 -29.73
CA ALA A 2 3.78 30.39 -28.56
C ALA A 2 3.07 30.85 -27.28
N THR A 3 3.23 30.12 -26.18
CA THR A 3 2.67 30.45 -24.88
C THR A 3 3.15 31.83 -24.43
N ASP A 4 2.22 32.73 -24.08
CA ASP A 4 2.56 34.07 -23.58
C ASP A 4 3.07 33.99 -22.13
N PHE A 5 4.39 34.14 -21.97
CA PHE A 5 5.07 34.01 -20.69
C PHE A 5 4.64 35.04 -19.64
N ARG A 6 4.10 36.19 -20.06
CA ARG A 6 3.61 37.25 -19.15
C ARG A 6 2.44 36.77 -18.29
N ARG A 7 1.64 35.80 -18.76
CA ARG A 7 0.57 35.20 -17.95
C ARG A 7 1.09 34.37 -16.77
N LYS A 8 2.36 33.95 -16.80
CA LYS A 8 2.98 33.23 -15.67
C LYS A 8 3.23 34.12 -14.47
N GLU A 9 3.26 35.44 -14.66
CA GLU A 9 3.43 36.42 -13.57
C GLU A 9 2.22 36.43 -12.61
N GLN A 10 1.08 35.89 -13.02
CA GLN A 10 -0.13 35.74 -12.19
C GLN A 10 -0.13 34.47 -11.32
N LEU A 11 0.79 33.53 -11.56
CA LEU A 11 0.82 32.25 -10.84
C LEU A 11 1.12 32.40 -9.33
N PRO A 12 2.00 33.30 -8.88
CA PRO A 12 2.20 33.52 -7.44
C PRO A 12 0.93 33.96 -6.73
N GLU A 13 0.22 34.96 -7.26
CA GLU A 13 -1.04 35.45 -6.67
C GLU A 13 -2.12 34.36 -6.63
N LEU A 14 -2.22 33.54 -7.68
CA LEU A 14 -3.10 32.37 -7.68
C LEU A 14 -2.71 31.35 -6.60
N THR A 15 -1.41 31.12 -6.41
CA THR A 15 -0.88 30.22 -5.39
C THR A 15 -1.25 30.72 -3.99
N ASP A 16 -1.04 32.02 -3.73
CA ASP A 16 -1.38 32.64 -2.45
C ASP A 16 -2.88 32.46 -2.13
N ARG A 17 -3.76 32.70 -3.11
CA ARG A 17 -5.21 32.49 -2.96
C ARG A 17 -5.58 31.04 -2.66
N ILE A 18 -4.89 30.08 -3.28
CA ILE A 18 -5.12 28.65 -3.01
C ILE A 18 -4.65 28.31 -1.59
N VAL A 19 -3.48 28.80 -1.18
CA VAL A 19 -2.96 28.58 0.18
C VAL A 19 -3.86 29.22 1.22
N GLU A 20 -4.37 30.42 0.96
CA GLU A 20 -5.35 31.08 1.82
C GLU A 20 -6.62 30.25 1.97
N SER A 21 -7.10 29.61 0.89
CA SER A 21 -8.25 28.71 0.96
C SER A 21 -8.04 27.48 1.87
N TYR A 22 -6.80 27.07 2.12
CA TYR A 22 -6.52 26.01 3.11
C TYR A 22 -6.83 26.49 4.53
N HIS A 23 -6.54 27.75 4.85
CA HIS A 23 -6.92 28.33 6.14
C HIS A 23 -8.45 28.46 6.28
N GLU A 24 -9.17 28.71 5.18
CA GLU A 24 -10.63 28.81 5.17
C GLU A 24 -11.31 27.43 5.27
N ILE A 25 -10.77 26.40 4.61
CA ILE A 25 -11.36 25.06 4.49
C ILE A 25 -10.44 24.00 5.11
N GLY A 26 -10.47 23.93 6.44
CA GLY A 26 -9.62 23.00 7.22
C GLY A 26 -9.99 21.51 7.16
N THR A 27 -11.10 21.13 6.51
CA THR A 27 -11.64 19.76 6.56
C THR A 27 -11.11 18.82 5.47
N ILE A 28 -10.54 19.37 4.40
CA ILE A 28 -10.13 18.60 3.21
C ILE A 28 -8.61 18.53 3.02
N HIS A 29 -7.84 18.94 4.01
CA HIS A 29 -6.39 18.86 3.99
C HIS A 29 -5.84 18.29 5.31
N HIS A 30 -4.71 17.60 5.24
CA HIS A 30 -4.01 17.10 6.43
C HIS A 30 -2.59 17.67 6.48
N LEU A 31 -2.51 18.98 6.74
CA LEU A 31 -1.25 19.71 6.81
C LEU A 31 -0.73 19.67 8.25
N GLY A 32 0.51 19.22 8.44
CA GLY A 32 1.13 19.15 9.77
C GLY A 32 2.32 18.19 9.80
N HIS A 33 2.79 17.88 11.01
CA HIS A 33 3.94 16.99 11.23
C HIS A 33 3.55 15.53 11.47
N CYS A 34 2.27 15.18 11.28
CA CYS A 34 1.72 13.84 11.43
C CYS A 34 1.37 13.25 10.06
N PRO A 35 2.32 12.61 9.36
CA PRO A 35 2.06 12.06 8.05
C PRO A 35 1.04 10.92 8.13
N LEU A 36 -0.01 11.02 7.30
CA LEU A 36 -0.92 9.91 7.05
C LEU A 36 -0.22 8.78 6.28
N PRO A 37 -0.82 7.59 6.23
CA PRO A 37 -0.39 6.54 5.31
C PRO A 37 -0.34 7.07 3.87
N SER A 38 0.67 6.64 3.12
CA SER A 38 0.85 7.00 1.72
C SER A 38 0.15 5.98 0.83
N THR A 39 -0.76 6.45 -0.03
CA THR A 39 -1.44 5.61 -1.02
C THR A 39 -0.43 4.91 -1.93
N ASP A 40 0.58 5.63 -2.42
CA ASP A 40 1.62 5.06 -3.29
C ASP A 40 2.41 3.97 -2.56
N ALA A 41 2.75 4.18 -1.29
CA ALA A 41 3.46 3.17 -0.50
C ALA A 41 2.60 1.91 -0.31
N VAL A 42 1.30 2.07 -0.03
CA VAL A 42 0.36 0.94 0.11
C VAL A 42 0.20 0.18 -1.20
N ILE A 43 0.08 0.87 -2.34
CA ILE A 43 0.03 0.23 -3.66
C ILE A 43 1.30 -0.60 -3.90
N GLN A 44 2.48 -0.06 -3.62
CA GLN A 44 3.74 -0.80 -3.79
C GLN A 44 3.85 -2.00 -2.84
N ILE A 45 3.39 -1.88 -1.60
CA ILE A 45 3.29 -3.01 -0.67
C ILE A 45 2.41 -4.11 -1.28
N THR A 46 1.24 -3.76 -1.81
CA THR A 46 0.33 -4.73 -2.43
C THR A 46 0.96 -5.42 -3.64
N GLU A 47 1.68 -4.70 -4.50
CA GLU A 47 2.38 -5.28 -5.64
C GLU A 47 3.52 -6.23 -5.22
N ASP A 48 4.26 -5.88 -4.17
CA ASP A 48 5.30 -6.74 -3.62
C ASP A 48 4.73 -8.00 -2.94
N LEU A 49 3.58 -7.87 -2.27
CA LEU A 49 2.85 -9.03 -1.74
C LEU A 49 2.38 -9.97 -2.86
N LYS A 50 1.92 -9.42 -4.00
CA LYS A 50 1.54 -10.24 -5.16
C LYS A 50 2.72 -11.02 -5.75
N GLU A 51 3.94 -10.47 -5.75
CA GLU A 51 5.14 -11.23 -6.14
C GLU A 51 5.42 -12.40 -5.20
N VAL A 52 5.22 -12.20 -3.89
CA VAL A 52 5.44 -13.26 -2.90
C VAL A 52 4.37 -14.35 -3.02
N ILE A 53 3.11 -13.96 -3.28
CA ILE A 53 1.98 -14.90 -3.40
C ILE A 53 2.07 -15.69 -4.71
N PHE A 54 2.30 -14.99 -5.83
CA PHE A 54 2.31 -15.52 -7.20
C PHE A 54 3.68 -15.35 -7.90
N PRO A 55 4.75 -15.96 -7.38
CA PRO A 55 6.08 -15.82 -7.98
C PRO A 55 6.09 -16.38 -9.40
N GLY A 56 6.50 -15.56 -10.37
CA GLY A 56 6.55 -15.92 -11.79
C GLY A 56 5.40 -15.38 -12.65
N TYR A 57 4.29 -14.94 -12.05
CA TYR A 57 3.12 -14.40 -12.77
C TYR A 57 3.12 -12.88 -12.94
N ARG A 58 3.97 -12.18 -12.16
CA ARG A 58 3.97 -10.72 -12.10
C ARG A 58 5.21 -10.15 -12.80
N ARG A 59 6.07 -9.39 -12.12
CA ARG A 59 7.15 -8.62 -12.75
C ARG A 59 8.31 -9.49 -13.19
N ARG A 60 8.70 -10.53 -12.43
CA ARG A 60 9.86 -11.38 -12.74
C ARG A 60 9.47 -12.72 -13.35
N GLN A 61 9.89 -12.97 -14.59
CA GLN A 61 9.60 -14.22 -15.31
C GLN A 61 10.69 -15.31 -15.20
N ASN A 62 11.90 -14.96 -14.73
CA ASN A 62 13.05 -15.88 -14.64
C ASN A 62 13.29 -16.42 -13.22
N LEU A 63 12.23 -16.57 -12.44
CA LEU A 63 12.31 -17.13 -11.09
C LEU A 63 12.38 -18.66 -11.14
N HIS A 64 13.27 -19.24 -10.35
CA HIS A 64 13.43 -20.68 -10.19
C HIS A 64 13.91 -21.00 -8.78
N MET A 65 13.85 -22.27 -8.36
CA MET A 65 14.17 -22.66 -6.98
C MET A 65 15.57 -22.24 -6.50
N GLY A 66 16.55 -22.12 -7.41
CA GLY A 66 17.88 -21.62 -7.06
C GLY A 66 18.00 -20.11 -6.79
N ASN A 67 17.02 -19.28 -7.16
CA ASN A 67 17.09 -17.82 -6.99
C ASN A 67 15.92 -17.23 -6.19
N VAL A 68 14.82 -17.97 -6.06
CA VAL A 68 13.58 -17.48 -5.43
C VAL A 68 13.79 -17.08 -3.96
N THR A 69 14.66 -17.77 -3.23
CA THR A 69 14.96 -17.45 -1.83
C THR A 69 15.55 -16.06 -1.67
N TYR A 70 16.45 -15.63 -2.56
CA TYR A 70 17.02 -14.29 -2.51
C TYR A 70 15.97 -13.24 -2.83
N HIS A 71 15.13 -13.51 -3.84
CA HIS A 71 14.09 -12.57 -4.24
C HIS A 71 13.02 -12.38 -3.17
N VAL A 72 12.50 -13.48 -2.63
CA VAL A 72 11.48 -13.43 -1.57
C VAL A 72 12.08 -12.86 -0.28
N GLY A 73 13.33 -13.19 0.05
CA GLY A 73 14.01 -12.63 1.23
C GLY A 73 14.11 -11.10 1.18
N ASP A 74 14.55 -10.55 0.04
CA ASP A 74 14.62 -9.10 -0.20
C ASP A 74 13.24 -8.42 -0.11
N LEU A 75 12.21 -9.05 -0.69
CA LEU A 75 10.84 -8.53 -0.61
C LEU A 75 10.30 -8.54 0.82
N ILE A 76 10.50 -9.62 1.58
CA ILE A 76 10.00 -9.75 2.95
C ILE A 76 10.65 -8.72 3.88
N ASP A 77 11.96 -8.50 3.75
CA ASP A 77 12.69 -7.47 4.50
C ASP A 77 12.13 -6.06 4.20
N SER A 78 12.01 -5.73 2.91
CA SER A 78 11.46 -4.44 2.50
C SER A 78 9.98 -4.26 2.87
N LEU A 79 9.17 -5.33 2.82
CA LEU A 79 7.78 -5.33 3.22
C LEU A 79 7.62 -5.08 4.72
N HIS A 80 8.46 -5.72 5.55
CA HIS A 80 8.46 -5.53 7.00
C HIS A 80 8.58 -4.05 7.37
N ASP A 81 9.58 -3.36 6.82
CA ASP A 81 9.84 -1.95 7.15
C ASP A 81 8.72 -1.03 6.68
N ARG A 82 8.23 -1.24 5.45
CA ARG A 82 7.17 -0.41 4.87
C ARG A 82 5.82 -0.64 5.55
N LEU A 83 5.45 -1.90 5.82
CA LEU A 83 4.23 -2.22 6.56
C LEU A 83 4.28 -1.63 7.96
N THR A 84 5.38 -1.80 8.68
CA THR A 84 5.58 -1.23 10.02
C THR A 84 5.31 0.27 10.01
N GLN A 85 5.94 0.99 9.07
CA GLN A 85 5.76 2.43 8.94
C GLN A 85 4.32 2.83 8.61
N GLN A 86 3.68 2.17 7.63
CA GLN A 86 2.31 2.54 7.21
C GLN A 86 1.27 2.20 8.29
N ILE A 87 1.41 1.04 8.95
CA ILE A 87 0.54 0.64 10.06
C ILE A 87 0.72 1.60 11.23
N ALA A 88 1.95 1.95 11.62
CA ALA A 88 2.21 2.88 12.72
C ALA A 88 1.62 4.28 12.43
N ARG A 89 1.64 4.75 11.17
CA ARG A 89 0.96 6.01 10.77
C ARG A 89 -0.56 5.90 10.89
N ALA A 90 -1.14 4.78 10.44
CA ALA A 90 -2.58 4.55 10.53
C ALA A 90 -3.05 4.47 12.00
N LEU A 91 -2.33 3.72 12.84
CA LEU A 91 -2.65 3.58 14.27
C LEU A 91 -2.55 4.92 15.00
N ARG A 92 -1.49 5.70 14.74
CA ARG A 92 -1.36 7.05 15.29
C ARG A 92 -2.57 7.92 14.95
N HIS A 93 -2.95 7.95 13.67
CA HIS A 93 -4.05 8.78 13.24
C HIS A 93 -5.39 8.34 13.84
N ALA A 94 -5.64 7.02 13.90
CA ALA A 94 -6.85 6.48 14.52
C ALA A 94 -6.93 6.82 16.02
N TYR A 95 -5.79 6.72 16.73
CA TYR A 95 -5.70 7.08 18.14
C TYR A 95 -5.95 8.57 18.37
N ASP A 96 -5.32 9.44 17.56
CA ASP A 96 -5.48 10.89 17.63
C ASP A 96 -6.96 11.30 17.42
N LEU A 97 -7.67 10.63 16.50
CA LEU A 97 -9.11 10.84 16.26
C LEU A 97 -9.97 10.37 17.43
N GLU A 98 -9.69 9.20 18.01
CA GLU A 98 -10.48 8.63 19.11
C GLU A 98 -10.38 9.46 20.39
N HIS A 99 -9.19 10.02 20.66
CA HIS A 99 -8.91 10.77 21.89
C HIS A 99 -9.00 12.29 21.72
N GLY A 100 -9.26 12.78 20.49
CA GLY A 100 -9.30 14.21 20.18
C GLY A 100 -7.97 14.92 20.42
N ILE A 101 -6.85 14.20 20.30
CA ILE A 101 -5.51 14.68 20.60
C ILE A 101 -4.92 15.39 19.38
N GLN A 102 -4.25 16.53 19.61
CA GLN A 102 -3.54 17.21 18.54
C GLN A 102 -2.19 16.56 18.26
N CYS A 103 -1.74 16.67 17.01
CA CYS A 103 -0.47 16.14 16.55
C CYS A 103 0.70 16.60 17.44
N GLY A 104 1.24 15.71 18.26
CA GLY A 104 2.43 15.97 19.09
C GLY A 104 2.24 15.82 20.59
N GLU A 105 1.01 15.74 21.08
CA GLU A 105 0.69 15.65 22.52
C GLU A 105 0.58 14.19 23.02
N ARG A 106 1.30 13.27 22.38
CA ARG A 106 1.16 11.82 22.61
C ARG A 106 2.17 11.35 23.65
N ASP A 107 1.68 11.02 24.84
CA ASP A 107 2.51 10.45 25.90
C ASP A 107 2.35 8.92 25.99
N GLY A 108 3.47 8.20 25.89
CA GLY A 108 3.59 6.81 26.35
C GLY A 108 3.15 5.69 25.40
N VAL A 109 2.63 5.97 24.21
CA VAL A 109 2.23 4.93 23.24
C VAL A 109 3.27 4.76 22.14
N ASP A 110 3.87 3.57 22.08
CA ASP A 110 4.81 3.17 21.02
C ASP A 110 4.09 2.46 19.88
N PHE A 111 3.54 3.28 18.96
CA PHE A 111 2.86 2.80 17.76
C PHE A 111 3.80 2.11 16.77
N GLU A 112 5.10 2.38 16.83
CA GLU A 112 6.06 1.75 15.92
C GLU A 112 6.24 0.28 16.31
N ARG A 113 6.38 0.01 17.62
CA ARG A 113 6.42 -1.35 18.15
C ARG A 113 5.13 -2.13 17.85
N GLU A 114 3.97 -1.48 18.01
CA GLU A 114 2.69 -2.14 17.67
C GLU A 114 2.58 -2.39 16.16
N GLY A 115 2.96 -1.41 15.33
CA GLY A 115 3.01 -1.54 13.87
C GLY A 115 3.91 -2.70 13.44
N GLN A 116 5.08 -2.83 14.06
CA GLN A 116 6.03 -3.90 13.80
C GLN A 116 5.44 -5.27 14.16
N ALA A 117 4.83 -5.39 15.34
CA ALA A 117 4.21 -6.65 15.76
C ALA A 117 3.10 -7.09 14.79
N LYS A 118 2.26 -6.15 14.33
CA LYS A 118 1.22 -6.45 13.33
C LYS A 118 1.80 -6.79 11.96
N ALA A 119 2.87 -6.11 11.54
CA ALA A 119 3.56 -6.40 10.28
C ALA A 119 4.14 -7.83 10.28
N ILE A 120 4.83 -8.23 11.35
CA ILE A 120 5.36 -9.59 11.50
C ILE A 120 4.23 -10.63 11.48
N ALA A 121 3.18 -10.43 12.29
CA ALA A 121 2.06 -11.36 12.34
C ALA A 121 1.38 -11.53 10.96
N PHE A 122 1.29 -10.45 10.16
CA PHE A 122 0.78 -10.52 8.80
C PHE A 122 1.72 -11.29 7.86
N LEU A 123 3.02 -11.03 7.91
CA LEU A 123 4.02 -11.73 7.09
C LEU A 123 4.08 -13.24 7.42
N GLU A 124 3.94 -13.60 8.69
CA GLU A 124 3.83 -15.00 9.14
C GLU A 124 2.59 -15.72 8.59
N ALA A 125 1.52 -14.97 8.28
CA ALA A 125 0.30 -15.53 7.69
C ALA A 125 0.41 -15.78 6.18
N LEU A 126 1.41 -15.24 5.49
CA LEU A 126 1.55 -15.36 4.03
C LEU A 126 1.53 -16.81 3.51
N PRO A 127 2.20 -17.79 4.13
CA PRO A 127 2.10 -19.18 3.69
C PRO A 127 0.67 -19.73 3.75
N ASN A 128 -0.14 -19.31 4.72
CA ASN A 128 -1.54 -19.72 4.83
C ASN A 128 -2.40 -19.01 3.78
N ILE A 129 -2.19 -17.70 3.59
CA ILE A 129 -2.87 -16.91 2.54
C ILE A 129 -2.62 -17.53 1.16
N ARG A 130 -1.37 -17.94 0.86
CA ARG A 130 -1.05 -18.63 -0.40
C ARG A 130 -1.84 -19.92 -0.61
N ARG A 131 -2.12 -20.69 0.45
CA ARG A 131 -2.97 -21.90 0.33
C ARG A 131 -4.42 -21.55 0.07
N LEU A 132 -4.94 -20.51 0.73
CA LEU A 132 -6.32 -20.06 0.53
C LEU A 132 -6.55 -19.55 -0.90
N VAL A 133 -5.66 -18.67 -1.37
CA VAL A 133 -5.74 -18.11 -2.72
C VAL A 133 -5.55 -19.18 -3.80
N ALA A 134 -4.74 -20.22 -3.53
CA ALA A 134 -4.66 -21.37 -4.42
C ALA A 134 -6.01 -22.10 -4.55
N SER A 135 -6.72 -22.32 -3.43
CA SER A 135 -8.07 -22.90 -3.49
C SER A 135 -9.09 -21.99 -4.18
N ASP A 136 -8.95 -20.66 -4.06
CA ASP A 136 -9.83 -19.71 -4.77
C ASP A 136 -9.59 -19.77 -6.28
N ALA A 137 -8.34 -19.91 -6.72
CA ALA A 137 -8.00 -20.06 -8.13
C ALA A 137 -8.49 -21.39 -8.72
N GLU A 138 -8.42 -22.49 -7.96
CA GLU A 138 -9.04 -23.77 -8.33
C GLU A 138 -10.57 -23.66 -8.40
N ALA A 139 -11.20 -23.00 -7.42
CA ALA A 139 -12.65 -22.81 -7.42
C ALA A 139 -13.13 -21.96 -8.59
N ALA A 140 -12.36 -20.95 -8.99
CA ALA A 140 -12.64 -20.15 -10.18
C ALA A 140 -12.54 -20.97 -11.48
N LEU A 141 -11.61 -21.94 -11.55
CA LEU A 141 -11.49 -22.85 -12.69
C LEU A 141 -12.68 -23.80 -12.76
N ASP A 142 -13.07 -24.38 -11.63
CA ASP A 142 -14.22 -25.28 -11.54
C ASP A 142 -15.55 -24.55 -11.80
N GLY A 143 -15.63 -23.28 -11.40
CA GLY A 143 -16.82 -22.43 -11.52
C GLY A 143 -17.05 -21.85 -12.91
N ASP A 144 -16.03 -21.83 -13.78
CA ASP A 144 -16.11 -21.29 -15.13
C ASP A 144 -15.75 -22.34 -16.19
N PRO A 145 -16.74 -22.99 -16.84
CA PRO A 145 -16.51 -23.98 -17.88
C PRO A 145 -15.71 -23.47 -19.10
N ALA A 146 -15.55 -22.15 -19.27
CA ALA A 146 -14.76 -21.55 -20.34
C ALA A 146 -13.29 -21.33 -19.97
N ALA A 147 -12.96 -21.33 -18.68
CA ALA A 147 -11.58 -21.18 -18.20
C ALA A 147 -10.75 -22.41 -18.59
N ARG A 148 -9.54 -22.19 -19.11
CA ARG A 148 -8.71 -23.29 -19.65
C ARG A 148 -7.64 -23.77 -18.70
N SER A 149 -7.16 -22.90 -17.81
CA SER A 149 -6.18 -23.27 -16.80
C SER A 149 -6.20 -22.31 -15.61
N VAL A 150 -5.60 -22.74 -14.50
CA VAL A 150 -5.36 -21.89 -13.34
C VAL A 150 -4.45 -20.71 -13.70
N ASP A 151 -3.52 -20.89 -14.65
CA ASP A 151 -2.64 -19.81 -15.10
C ASP A 151 -3.44 -18.65 -15.70
N GLU A 152 -4.43 -18.94 -16.55
CA GLU A 152 -5.32 -17.93 -17.13
C GLU A 152 -6.04 -17.12 -16.05
N ILE A 153 -6.51 -17.80 -15.00
CA ILE A 153 -7.19 -17.19 -13.86
C ILE A 153 -6.25 -16.27 -13.09
N ILE A 154 -5.05 -16.76 -12.73
CA ILE A 154 -4.04 -15.96 -12.03
C ILE A 154 -3.61 -14.74 -12.86
N PHE A 155 -3.54 -14.89 -14.19
CA PHE A 155 -3.09 -13.82 -15.07
C PHE A 155 -4.08 -12.68 -15.22
N CYS A 156 -5.39 -12.96 -15.37
CA CYS A 156 -6.33 -11.93 -15.81
C CYS A 156 -7.74 -11.99 -15.22
N TYR A 157 -8.06 -12.90 -14.29
CA TYR A 157 -9.40 -12.92 -13.71
C TYR A 157 -9.55 -11.80 -12.66
N PRO A 158 -10.43 -10.80 -12.89
CA PRO A 158 -10.59 -9.68 -11.98
C PRO A 158 -11.17 -10.10 -10.63
N GLY A 159 -11.89 -11.23 -10.58
CA GLY A 159 -12.43 -11.77 -9.34
C GLY A 159 -11.37 -12.33 -8.40
N LEU A 160 -10.25 -12.85 -8.93
CA LEU A 160 -9.12 -13.30 -8.13
C LEU A 160 -8.23 -12.13 -7.68
N GLU A 161 -8.22 -11.04 -8.45
CA GLU A 161 -7.42 -9.84 -8.18
C GLU A 161 -8.04 -8.93 -7.09
N ALA A 162 -9.35 -8.97 -6.91
CA ALA A 162 -10.13 -8.12 -5.99
C ALA A 162 -9.95 -8.52 -4.52
#